data_AF-A0A0L6VFP1-F1
#
_entry.id   AF-A0A0L6VFP1-F1
#
_cell.length_a   1.000
_cell.length_b   1.000
_cell.length_c   1.000
_cell.angle_alpha   90.00
_cell.angle_beta   90.00
_cell.angle_gamma   90.00
#
_symmetry.space_group_name_H-M   'P 1'
#
loop_
_entity.id
_entity.type
_entity.pdbx_description
1 polymer ?
#
loop_
_entity_poly.entity_id
_entity_poly.type
_entity_poly.pdbx_seq_one_letter_code
_entity_poly.pdbx_strand_id
1 'polypeptide(L)'
;MVQAHGHPGVVFPSESTASRGLQTVHGTLHQFLKDFGPALLQKYRPKGIVVFSAHWESSSNHIKVTDYSDDQPLLYDYYGFPRHFYEAQWHSNGSTELTERVLASLKEAGIDASRTTRTEPRGRDGVLGPAPGLDHGVFIPFMLMFPEGKEHCFPIPIVQVSIDGSLDPARNIRLGQALAALRVRGMEVRDKHGAGEAIRARDPASMHDRKRNAPTTTSPNTY
;
A
#
# COMPACT_ATOMS: atom_id res chain seq x y z
N MET A 1 7.30 -1.89 1.61
CA MET A 1 7.16 -3.19 0.95
C MET A 1 6.68 -4.17 2.01
N VAL A 2 5.45 -4.64 1.87
CA VAL A 2 4.85 -5.67 2.74
C VAL A 2 4.68 -6.90 1.86
N GLN A 3 5.17 -8.05 2.33
CA GLN A 3 4.92 -9.36 1.73
C GLN A 3 3.84 -10.03 2.57
N ALA A 4 2.80 -10.55 1.94
CA ALA A 4 1.58 -10.94 2.61
C ALA A 4 1.24 -12.42 2.32
N HIS A 5 0.94 -13.18 3.38
CA HIS A 5 0.50 -14.59 3.31
C HIS A 5 -0.81 -14.69 4.12
N GLY A 6 -1.92 -14.96 3.42
CA GLY A 6 -3.27 -14.57 3.84
C GLY A 6 -4.23 -15.73 4.12
N HIS A 7 -3.84 -16.71 4.95
CA HIS A 7 -4.75 -17.82 5.27
C HIS A 7 -6.12 -17.30 5.79
N PRO A 8 -7.26 -17.65 5.15
CA PRO A 8 -8.56 -17.05 5.48
C PRO A 8 -8.99 -17.23 6.95
N GLY A 9 -8.59 -18.34 7.57
CA GLY A 9 -8.84 -18.66 8.99
C GLY A 9 -8.21 -17.69 10.01
N VAL A 10 -7.37 -16.74 9.57
CA VAL A 10 -6.88 -15.66 10.45
C VAL A 10 -7.94 -14.58 10.67
N VAL A 11 -8.92 -14.45 9.76
CA VAL A 11 -10.00 -13.44 9.84
C VAL A 11 -11.29 -13.98 10.44
N PHE A 12 -11.63 -15.25 10.19
CA PHE A 12 -12.90 -15.86 10.62
C PHE A 12 -12.67 -16.98 11.65
N PRO A 13 -13.35 -16.97 12.81
CA PRO A 13 -13.23 -18.04 13.80
C PRO A 13 -13.83 -19.34 13.25
N SER A 14 -13.16 -20.48 13.42
CA SER A 14 -13.80 -21.78 13.19
C SER A 14 -14.69 -22.14 14.38
N GLU A 15 -15.94 -22.53 14.15
CA GLU A 15 -16.83 -23.01 15.22
C GLU A 15 -16.42 -24.40 15.76
N SER A 16 -15.50 -25.11 15.11
CA SER A 16 -14.97 -26.37 15.62
C SER A 16 -13.49 -26.28 15.98
N THR A 17 -13.25 -26.66 17.24
CA THR A 17 -12.00 -27.11 17.85
C THR A 17 -10.88 -26.08 18.02
N ALA A 18 -10.58 -25.86 19.30
CA ALA A 18 -9.34 -25.33 19.83
C ALA A 18 -8.11 -25.86 19.06
N SER A 19 -7.59 -25.07 18.14
CA SER A 19 -6.25 -25.24 17.62
C SER A 19 -5.47 -23.96 17.95
N ARG A 20 -4.51 -24.11 18.87
CA ARG A 20 -3.46 -23.10 19.10
C ARG A 20 -2.49 -23.20 17.92
N GLY A 21 -2.92 -22.76 16.75
CA GLY A 21 -2.11 -22.64 15.55
C GLY A 21 -1.68 -21.19 15.31
N LEU A 22 -0.54 -20.99 14.65
CA LEU A 22 0.00 -19.67 14.31
C LEU A 22 -0.95 -18.81 13.45
N GLN A 23 -1.94 -19.46 12.80
CA GLN A 23 -2.87 -18.87 11.83
C GLN A 23 -4.35 -19.06 12.22
N THR A 24 -4.67 -19.05 13.51
CA THR A 24 -6.07 -19.04 13.99
C THR A 24 -6.47 -17.67 14.52
N VAL A 25 -7.78 -17.44 14.66
CA VAL A 25 -8.31 -16.27 15.38
C VAL A 25 -7.76 -16.29 16.82
N HIS A 26 -7.15 -15.18 17.24
CA HIS A 26 -6.35 -15.02 18.47
C HIS A 26 -4.92 -15.62 18.45
N GLY A 27 -4.42 -16.06 17.29
CA GLY A 27 -3.00 -16.42 17.13
C GLY A 27 -2.05 -15.22 17.15
N THR A 28 -0.75 -15.47 17.29
CA THR A 28 0.28 -14.42 17.32
C THR A 28 0.34 -13.58 16.05
N LEU A 29 0.13 -14.19 14.87
CA LEU A 29 0.05 -13.48 13.60
C LEU A 29 -1.17 -12.54 13.55
N HIS A 30 -2.32 -13.00 14.05
CA HIS A 30 -3.54 -12.20 14.10
C HIS A 30 -3.33 -10.94 14.94
N GLN A 31 -2.77 -11.09 16.14
CA GLN A 31 -2.50 -9.95 17.02
C GLN A 31 -1.44 -9.02 16.41
N PHE A 32 -0.36 -9.58 15.86
CA PHE A 32 0.66 -8.80 15.16
C PHE A 32 0.06 -7.93 14.05
N LEU A 33 -0.79 -8.49 13.18
CA LEU A 33 -1.39 -7.73 12.09
C LEU A 33 -2.32 -6.62 12.60
N LYS A 34 -3.12 -6.89 13.63
CA LYS A 34 -3.98 -5.89 14.28
C LYS A 34 -3.18 -4.73 14.87
N ASP A 35 -2.01 -4.99 15.43
CA ASP A 35 -1.16 -3.94 16.00
C ASP A 35 -0.32 -3.24 14.93
N PHE A 36 0.12 -3.98 13.92
CA PHE A 36 1.01 -3.49 12.87
C PHE A 36 0.33 -2.50 11.92
N GLY A 37 -0.94 -2.73 11.54
CA GLY A 37 -1.69 -1.82 10.67
C GLY A 37 -1.75 -0.38 11.20
N PRO A 38 -2.32 -0.15 12.39
CA PRO A 38 -2.36 1.17 13.02
C PRO A 38 -0.97 1.78 13.22
N ALA A 39 0.03 0.99 13.66
CA ALA A 39 1.40 1.47 13.83
C ALA A 39 2.03 1.92 12.51
N LEU A 40 1.76 1.22 11.41
CA LEU A 40 2.22 1.58 10.07
C LEU A 40 1.62 2.91 9.62
N LEU A 41 0.30 3.10 9.79
CA LEU A 41 -0.38 4.34 9.42
C LEU A 41 0.11 5.52 10.27
N GLN A 42 0.26 5.32 11.57
CA GLN A 42 0.74 6.35 12.49
C GLN A 42 2.18 6.79 12.14
N LYS A 43 3.06 5.83 11.87
CA LYS A 43 4.49 6.10 11.64
C LYS A 43 4.76 6.74 10.29
N TYR A 44 4.11 6.26 9.23
CA TYR A 44 4.47 6.63 7.85
C TYR A 44 3.45 7.56 7.17
N ARG A 45 2.22 7.66 7.69
CA ARG A 45 1.11 8.43 7.10
C ARG A 45 1.06 8.31 5.56
N PRO A 46 1.02 7.07 5.03
CA PRO A 46 1.17 6.85 3.61
C PRO A 46 -0.01 7.45 2.84
N LYS A 47 0.28 8.01 1.66
CA LYS A 47 -0.74 8.48 0.70
C LYS A 47 -1.18 7.41 -0.29
N GLY A 48 -0.63 6.22 -0.17
CA GLY A 48 -0.88 5.05 -0.99
C GLY A 48 -0.08 3.86 -0.47
N ILE A 49 -0.43 2.65 -0.90
CA ILE A 49 0.28 1.43 -0.52
C ILE A 49 0.63 0.68 -1.79
N VAL A 50 1.93 0.41 -1.97
CA VAL A 50 2.41 -0.53 -2.98
C VAL A 50 2.72 -1.85 -2.28
N VAL A 51 2.01 -2.90 -2.67
CA VAL A 51 2.08 -4.24 -2.06
C VAL A 51 2.46 -5.28 -3.09
N PHE A 52 3.28 -6.24 -2.67
CA PHE A 52 3.62 -7.40 -3.49
C PHE A 52 2.89 -8.61 -2.91
N SER A 53 2.33 -9.43 -3.78
CA SER A 53 1.75 -10.70 -3.36
C SER A 53 2.57 -11.87 -3.86
N ALA A 54 2.86 -12.81 -2.97
CA ALA A 54 3.43 -14.11 -3.33
C ALA A 54 2.44 -14.96 -4.13
N HIS A 55 1.15 -14.62 -4.11
CA HIS A 55 0.10 -15.30 -4.86
C HIS A 55 -0.05 -14.78 -6.29
N TRP A 56 0.78 -13.83 -6.70
CA TRP A 56 0.69 -13.25 -8.03
C TRP A 56 2.01 -13.30 -8.78
N GLU A 57 2.21 -14.39 -9.50
CA GLU A 57 3.37 -14.61 -10.36
C GLU A 57 3.04 -14.23 -11.80
N SER A 58 3.76 -13.25 -12.35
CA SER A 58 3.64 -12.90 -13.76
C SER A 58 4.59 -13.73 -14.64
N SER A 59 4.49 -13.56 -15.96
CA SER A 59 5.46 -14.12 -16.90
C SER A 59 6.89 -13.72 -16.51
N SER A 60 7.85 -14.63 -16.72
CA SER A 60 9.26 -14.35 -16.42
C SER A 60 9.72 -13.08 -17.14
N ASN A 61 10.42 -12.20 -16.43
CA ASN A 61 10.94 -10.91 -16.91
C ASN A 61 9.88 -9.85 -17.25
N HIS A 62 8.60 -10.05 -16.90
CA HIS A 62 7.58 -9.04 -17.16
C HIS A 62 6.69 -8.87 -15.92
N ILE A 63 6.73 -7.69 -15.29
CA ILE A 63 5.96 -7.40 -14.07
C ILE A 63 4.59 -6.82 -14.42
N LYS A 64 3.58 -7.18 -13.64
CA LYS A 64 2.22 -6.65 -13.74
C LYS A 64 1.87 -5.79 -12.55
N VAL A 65 1.12 -4.72 -12.79
CA VAL A 65 0.71 -3.75 -11.77
C VAL A 65 -0.78 -3.48 -11.89
N THR A 66 -1.54 -3.53 -10.79
CA THR A 66 -2.98 -3.27 -10.84
C THR A 66 -3.29 -1.81 -11.21
N ASP A 67 -4.39 -1.60 -11.93
CA ASP A 67 -4.89 -0.25 -12.28
C ASP A 67 -6.42 -0.23 -12.20
N TYR A 68 -6.94 -0.28 -10.97
CA TYR A 68 -8.36 -0.22 -10.68
C TYR A 68 -8.62 1.11 -9.96
N SER A 69 -9.13 2.12 -10.67
CA SER A 69 -9.24 3.49 -10.15
C SER A 69 -10.03 3.55 -8.84
N ASP A 70 -11.24 3.00 -8.84
CA ASP A 70 -12.14 2.93 -7.68
C ASP A 70 -12.76 1.53 -7.60
N ASP A 71 -13.27 1.18 -6.42
CA ASP A 71 -13.92 -0.11 -6.12
C ASP A 71 -13.12 -1.30 -6.66
N GLN A 72 -11.92 -1.44 -6.08
CA GLN A 72 -10.99 -2.49 -6.44
C GLN A 72 -11.57 -3.85 -6.04
N PRO A 73 -11.72 -4.79 -6.98
CA PRO A 73 -12.35 -6.07 -6.68
C PRO A 73 -11.45 -6.93 -5.78
N LEU A 74 -12.03 -7.95 -5.17
CA LEU A 74 -11.30 -9.00 -4.46
C LEU A 74 -11.24 -10.25 -5.33
N LEU A 75 -10.07 -10.87 -5.39
CA LEU A 75 -9.82 -12.13 -6.06
C LEU A 75 -9.71 -13.23 -5.01
N TYR A 76 -10.67 -14.16 -5.03
CA TYR A 76 -10.72 -15.31 -4.12
C TYR A 76 -9.96 -16.51 -4.71
N ASP A 77 -8.63 -16.43 -4.72
CA ASP A 77 -7.69 -17.43 -5.26
C ASP A 77 -7.33 -18.54 -4.26
N TYR A 78 -8.28 -18.95 -3.42
CA TYR A 78 -8.16 -20.08 -2.49
C TYR A 78 -9.36 -21.02 -2.63
N TYR A 79 -9.15 -22.31 -2.36
CA TYR A 79 -10.13 -23.37 -2.61
C TYR A 79 -10.27 -24.33 -1.41
N GLY A 80 -11.41 -25.00 -1.31
CA GLY A 80 -11.64 -26.03 -0.28
C GLY A 80 -12.06 -25.50 1.10
N PHE A 81 -12.37 -24.21 1.22
CA PHE A 81 -12.86 -23.61 2.46
C PHE A 81 -14.39 -23.57 2.54
N PRO A 82 -14.98 -23.45 3.74
CA PRO A 82 -16.41 -23.18 3.90
C PRO A 82 -16.89 -21.93 3.15
N ARG A 83 -18.15 -21.95 2.70
CA ARG A 83 -18.77 -20.89 1.89
C ARG A 83 -18.60 -19.48 2.46
N HIS A 84 -18.72 -19.30 3.77
CA HIS A 84 -18.64 -17.98 4.40
C HIS A 84 -17.29 -17.28 4.19
N PHE A 85 -16.20 -18.02 3.94
CA PHE A 85 -14.91 -17.42 3.60
C PHE A 85 -14.91 -16.73 2.23
N TYR A 86 -15.80 -17.13 1.32
CA TYR A 86 -15.98 -16.53 -0.01
C TYR A 86 -16.98 -15.37 0.01
N GLU A 87 -17.62 -15.11 1.15
CA GLU A 87 -18.56 -14.01 1.36
C GLU A 87 -17.88 -12.80 2.03
N ALA A 88 -16.57 -12.92 2.34
CA ALA A 88 -15.75 -11.94 3.00
C ALA A 88 -15.62 -10.64 2.18
N GLN A 89 -16.23 -9.54 2.61
CA GLN A 89 -16.10 -8.24 1.92
C GLN A 89 -15.03 -7.35 2.57
N TRP A 90 -14.31 -6.63 1.71
CA TRP A 90 -13.38 -5.57 2.09
C TRP A 90 -13.23 -4.57 0.95
N HIS A 91 -13.47 -3.30 1.24
CA HIS A 91 -13.57 -2.23 0.24
C HIS A 91 -12.30 -1.38 0.24
N SER A 92 -11.73 -1.19 -0.95
CA SER A 92 -10.58 -0.31 -1.17
C SER A 92 -10.60 0.26 -2.58
N ASN A 93 -9.89 1.36 -2.78
CA ASN A 93 -9.62 1.92 -4.11
C ASN A 93 -8.19 1.60 -4.53
N GLY A 94 -7.95 1.51 -5.84
CA GLY A 94 -6.60 1.60 -6.38
C GLY A 94 -6.24 3.05 -6.70
N SER A 95 -5.22 3.26 -7.54
CA SER A 95 -4.87 4.59 -8.01
C SER A 95 -4.04 4.51 -9.29
N THR A 96 -4.60 4.98 -10.39
CA THR A 96 -3.88 5.07 -11.68
C THR A 96 -2.63 5.93 -11.56
N GLU A 97 -2.67 7.02 -10.78
CA GLU A 97 -1.49 7.86 -10.54
C GLU A 97 -0.39 7.07 -9.80
N LEU A 98 -0.76 6.26 -8.81
CA LEU A 98 0.20 5.41 -8.10
C LEU A 98 0.75 4.31 -9.03
N THR A 99 -0.10 3.70 -9.84
CA THR A 99 0.29 2.72 -10.85
C THR A 99 1.31 3.30 -11.82
N GLU A 100 1.08 4.51 -12.34
CA GLU A 100 2.00 5.19 -13.24
C GLU A 100 3.37 5.45 -12.60
N ARG A 101 3.39 5.86 -11.33
CA ARG A 101 4.64 6.05 -10.57
C ARG A 101 5.39 4.74 -10.37
N VAL A 102 4.67 3.64 -10.08
CA VAL A 102 5.27 2.31 -9.99
C VAL A 102 5.89 1.93 -11.33
N LEU A 103 5.15 2.03 -12.43
CA LEU A 103 5.65 1.70 -13.76
C LEU A 103 6.86 2.56 -14.17
N ALA A 104 6.85 3.85 -13.85
CA ALA A 104 7.99 4.74 -14.10
C ALA A 104 9.24 4.29 -13.32
N SER A 105 9.08 3.96 -12.03
CA SER A 105 10.17 3.47 -11.18
C SER A 105 10.76 2.14 -11.67
N LEU A 106 9.91 1.22 -12.16
CA LEU A 106 10.35 -0.03 -12.76
C LEU A 106 11.10 0.19 -14.07
N LYS A 107 10.58 1.08 -14.92
CA LYS A 107 11.23 1.45 -16.19
C LYS A 107 12.61 2.08 -15.96
N GLU A 108 12.74 2.98 -15.00
CA GLU A 108 14.03 3.58 -14.61
C GLU A 108 15.05 2.53 -14.17
N ALA A 109 14.59 1.45 -13.52
CA ALA A 109 15.42 0.32 -13.12
C ALA A 109 15.68 -0.72 -14.24
N GLY A 110 15.17 -0.48 -15.46
CA GLY A 110 15.29 -1.41 -16.58
C GLY A 110 14.46 -2.69 -16.42
N ILE A 111 13.38 -2.64 -15.63
CA ILE A 111 12.45 -3.75 -15.44
C ILE A 111 11.24 -3.52 -16.36
N ASP A 112 10.99 -4.49 -17.24
CA ASP A 112 9.80 -4.46 -18.09
C ASP A 112 8.54 -4.71 -17.27
N ALA A 113 7.54 -3.84 -17.42
CA ALA A 113 6.32 -3.87 -16.65
C ALA A 113 5.14 -3.24 -17.39
N SER A 114 3.94 -3.77 -17.14
CA SER A 114 2.69 -3.21 -17.67
C SER A 114 1.57 -3.20 -16.63
N ARG A 115 0.56 -2.36 -16.87
CA ARG A 115 -0.67 -2.36 -16.08
C ARG A 115 -1.55 -3.56 -16.47
N THR A 116 -2.29 -4.10 -15.51
CA THR A 116 -3.32 -5.12 -15.77
C THR A 116 -4.61 -4.48 -16.24
N THR A 117 -5.40 -5.21 -17.01
CA THR A 117 -6.81 -4.87 -17.24
C THR A 117 -7.73 -5.68 -16.31
N ARG A 118 -9.02 -5.35 -16.28
CA ARG A 118 -10.03 -6.17 -15.57
C ARG A 118 -10.35 -7.49 -16.29
N THR A 119 -9.91 -7.63 -17.54
CA THR A 119 -10.19 -8.78 -18.41
C THR A 119 -8.99 -9.70 -18.59
N GLU A 120 -7.81 -9.29 -18.13
CA GLU A 120 -6.60 -10.09 -18.23
C GLU A 120 -6.66 -11.26 -17.23
N PRO A 121 -6.28 -12.48 -17.64
CA PRO A 121 -6.02 -13.54 -16.68
C PRO A 121 -4.82 -13.18 -15.81
N ARG A 122 -4.78 -13.73 -14.59
CA ARG A 122 -3.55 -13.70 -13.80
C ARG A 122 -2.55 -14.73 -14.31
N GLY A 123 -1.28 -14.53 -13.97
CA GLY A 123 -0.14 -15.11 -14.68
C GLY A 123 -0.02 -16.62 -14.53
N ARG A 124 1.03 -17.09 -13.85
CA ARG A 124 1.28 -18.53 -13.68
C ARG A 124 0.61 -19.15 -12.45
N ASP A 125 -0.20 -18.36 -11.73
CA ASP A 125 -0.91 -18.75 -10.51
C ASP A 125 -2.14 -19.65 -10.76
N GLY A 126 -2.45 -20.00 -12.01
CA GLY A 126 -3.38 -21.08 -12.34
C GLY A 126 -4.85 -20.68 -12.41
N VAL A 127 -5.16 -19.38 -12.40
CA VAL A 127 -6.54 -18.90 -12.56
C VAL A 127 -6.95 -18.91 -14.03
N LEU A 128 -7.96 -19.72 -14.37
CA LEU A 128 -8.51 -19.80 -15.72
C LEU A 128 -9.49 -18.64 -15.99
N GLY A 129 -9.10 -17.69 -16.84
CA GLY A 129 -9.94 -16.56 -17.26
C GLY A 129 -9.64 -15.25 -16.51
N PRO A 130 -10.46 -14.20 -16.72
CA PRO A 130 -10.26 -12.90 -16.08
C PRO A 130 -10.19 -12.99 -14.55
N ALA A 131 -9.14 -12.43 -13.96
CA ALA A 131 -8.87 -12.54 -12.53
C ALA A 131 -8.50 -11.18 -11.90
N PRO A 132 -9.41 -10.18 -11.95
CA PRO A 132 -9.13 -8.85 -11.44
C PRO A 132 -9.17 -8.81 -9.91
N GLY A 133 -8.45 -7.85 -9.34
CA GLY A 133 -8.61 -7.48 -7.94
C GLY A 133 -7.40 -7.76 -7.08
N LEU A 134 -7.54 -7.65 -5.76
CA LEU A 134 -6.53 -8.06 -4.78
C LEU A 134 -6.68 -9.54 -4.46
N ASP A 135 -5.60 -10.31 -4.52
CA ASP A 135 -5.65 -11.71 -4.06
C ASP A 135 -5.70 -11.81 -2.54
N HIS A 136 -6.03 -13.02 -2.06
CA HIS A 136 -6.20 -13.29 -0.63
C HIS A 136 -4.92 -13.09 0.19
N GLY A 137 -3.76 -13.24 -0.45
CA GLY A 137 -2.48 -12.90 0.14
C GLY A 137 -2.48 -11.48 0.67
N VAL A 138 -3.15 -10.55 -0.04
CA VAL A 138 -3.25 -9.13 0.33
C VAL A 138 -4.50 -8.82 1.16
N PHE A 139 -5.70 -9.14 0.66
CA PHE A 139 -6.92 -8.59 1.27
C PHE A 139 -7.22 -9.20 2.65
N ILE A 140 -6.87 -10.47 2.90
CA ILE A 140 -7.11 -11.13 4.18
C ILE A 140 -6.29 -10.48 5.32
N PRO A 141 -4.95 -10.28 5.19
CA PRO A 141 -4.21 -9.50 6.17
C PRO A 141 -4.70 -8.06 6.31
N PHE A 142 -5.11 -7.43 5.21
CA PHE A 142 -5.60 -6.05 5.23
C PHE A 142 -6.92 -5.91 5.99
N MET A 143 -7.81 -6.90 5.93
CA MET A 143 -9.02 -6.96 6.77
C MET A 143 -8.73 -6.96 8.28
N LEU A 144 -7.54 -7.39 8.70
CA LEU A 144 -7.09 -7.37 10.09
C LEU A 144 -6.36 -6.09 10.45
N MET A 145 -5.49 -5.63 9.55
CA MET A 145 -4.71 -4.41 9.72
C MET A 145 -5.59 -3.14 9.68
N PHE A 146 -6.62 -3.16 8.83
CA PHE A 146 -7.48 -2.04 8.46
C PHE A 146 -8.97 -2.50 8.44
N PRO A 147 -9.55 -2.80 9.62
CA PRO A 147 -10.91 -3.34 9.72
C PRO A 147 -11.98 -2.38 9.21
N GLU A 148 -11.72 -1.07 9.14
CA GLU A 148 -12.62 -0.06 8.58
C GLU A 148 -13.06 -0.39 7.15
N GLY A 149 -12.19 -1.08 6.38
CA GLY A 149 -12.48 -1.53 5.02
C GLY A 149 -13.69 -2.48 4.93
N LYS A 150 -14.16 -3.07 6.03
CA LYS A 150 -15.32 -3.96 6.05
C LYS A 150 -16.66 -3.22 5.97
N GLU A 151 -16.70 -1.98 6.46
CA GLU A 151 -17.92 -1.17 6.53
C GLU A 151 -17.85 0.05 5.60
N HIS A 152 -16.64 0.57 5.39
CA HIS A 152 -16.38 1.76 4.59
C HIS A 152 -15.20 1.51 3.66
N CYS A 153 -15.08 2.28 2.58
CA CYS A 153 -13.89 2.15 1.72
C CYS A 153 -12.64 2.58 2.51
N PHE A 154 -11.61 1.71 2.54
CA PHE A 154 -10.33 2.02 3.15
C PHE A 154 -9.70 3.24 2.43
N PRO A 155 -9.36 4.32 3.16
CA PRO A 155 -9.14 5.64 2.56
C PRO A 155 -7.80 5.78 1.82
N ILE A 156 -6.89 4.81 1.93
CA ILE A 156 -5.56 4.87 1.32
C ILE A 156 -5.55 3.96 0.10
N PRO A 157 -5.23 4.48 -1.11
CA PRO A 157 -5.25 3.69 -2.32
C PRO A 157 -4.18 2.59 -2.31
N ILE A 158 -4.52 1.42 -2.86
CA ILE A 158 -3.66 0.25 -2.87
C ILE A 158 -3.38 -0.16 -4.31
N VAL A 159 -2.10 -0.27 -4.65
CA VAL A 159 -1.64 -0.84 -5.92
C VAL A 159 -0.87 -2.10 -5.61
N GLN A 160 -1.29 -3.20 -6.22
CA GLN A 160 -0.63 -4.48 -6.13
C GLN A 160 0.34 -4.66 -7.31
N VAL A 161 1.49 -5.26 -7.02
CA VAL A 161 2.55 -5.58 -7.99
C VAL A 161 2.79 -7.09 -7.96
N SER A 162 2.88 -7.72 -9.13
CA SER A 162 3.26 -9.14 -9.25
C SER A 162 4.72 -9.35 -8.89
N ILE A 163 5.07 -10.60 -8.59
CA ILE A 163 6.47 -11.03 -8.51
C ILE A 163 6.92 -11.63 -9.84
N ASP A 164 8.24 -11.67 -10.05
CA ASP A 164 8.80 -12.34 -11.22
C ASP A 164 8.56 -13.84 -11.10
N GLY A 165 7.80 -14.41 -12.04
CA GLY A 165 7.41 -15.82 -11.98
C GLY A 165 8.57 -16.80 -12.14
N SER A 166 9.77 -16.39 -12.58
CA SER A 166 10.93 -17.29 -12.54
C SER A 166 11.33 -17.64 -11.10
N LEU A 167 10.83 -16.87 -10.12
CA LEU A 167 11.13 -16.97 -8.70
C LEU A 167 12.61 -16.82 -8.36
N ASP A 168 13.42 -16.30 -9.29
CA ASP A 168 14.80 -15.95 -9.06
C ASP A 168 14.89 -14.89 -7.94
N PRO A 169 15.53 -15.22 -6.79
CA PRO A 169 15.66 -14.29 -5.69
C PRO A 169 16.33 -12.98 -6.08
N ALA A 170 17.33 -13.02 -6.98
CA ALA A 170 18.06 -11.82 -7.40
C ALA A 170 17.14 -10.85 -8.17
N ARG A 171 16.22 -11.39 -8.98
CA ARG A 171 15.22 -10.58 -9.71
C ARG A 171 14.21 -9.96 -8.77
N ASN A 172 13.67 -10.75 -7.85
CA ASN A 172 12.68 -10.25 -6.89
C ASN A 172 13.27 -9.25 -5.87
N ILE A 173 14.55 -9.41 -5.49
CA ILE A 173 15.28 -8.40 -4.70
C ILE A 173 15.44 -7.10 -5.50
N ARG A 174 15.85 -7.19 -6.78
CA ARG A 174 16.00 -6.01 -7.65
C ARG A 174 14.67 -5.28 -7.84
N LEU A 175 13.57 -6.02 -7.99
CA LEU A 175 12.22 -5.49 -8.05
C LEU A 175 11.87 -4.68 -6.79
N GLY A 176 12.15 -5.23 -5.60
CA GLY A 176 11.96 -4.51 -4.34
C GLY A 176 12.83 -3.25 -4.21
N GLN A 177 14.09 -3.31 -4.66
CA GLN A 177 15.00 -2.16 -4.70
C GLN A 177 14.49 -1.06 -5.64
N ALA A 178 13.98 -1.44 -6.81
CA ALA A 178 13.44 -0.49 -7.79
C ALA A 178 12.28 0.33 -7.23
N LEU A 179 11.43 -0.26 -6.38
CA LEU A 179 10.30 0.45 -5.76
C LEU A 179 10.63 1.08 -4.41
N ALA A 180 11.81 0.85 -3.84
CA ALA A 180 12.21 1.42 -2.56
C ALA A 180 12.23 2.96 -2.58
N ALA A 181 12.52 3.57 -3.74
CA ALA A 181 12.53 5.01 -3.93
C ALA A 181 11.15 5.67 -3.69
N LEU A 182 10.04 4.94 -3.94
CA LEU A 182 8.68 5.43 -3.71
C LEU A 182 8.37 5.65 -2.22
N ARG A 183 9.12 4.99 -1.32
CA ARG A 183 8.99 5.15 0.13
C ARG A 183 9.50 6.51 0.63
N VAL A 184 10.53 7.05 -0.03
CA VAL A 184 11.22 8.29 0.39
C VAL A 184 10.51 9.53 -0.15
N ARG A 185 9.92 9.44 -1.35
CA ARG A 185 9.27 10.57 -2.02
C ARG A 185 7.87 10.92 -1.49
N GLY A 186 7.57 10.54 -0.23
CA GLY A 186 6.32 10.81 0.50
C GLY A 186 5.15 11.09 -0.44
N MET A 187 4.60 10.06 -1.06
CA MET A 187 3.77 10.14 -2.27
C MET A 187 2.82 11.35 -2.29
N GLU A 188 3.24 12.46 -2.88
CA GLU A 188 2.38 13.61 -3.10
C GLU A 188 1.36 13.24 -4.18
N VAL A 189 0.29 12.55 -3.82
CA VAL A 189 -0.89 12.37 -4.66
C VAL A 189 -1.50 13.77 -4.80
N ARG A 190 -1.50 14.33 -6.02
CA ARG A 190 -2.22 15.59 -6.27
C ARG A 190 -3.70 15.25 -6.27
N ASP A 191 -4.37 15.55 -5.17
CA ASP A 191 -5.82 15.48 -5.10
C ASP A 191 -6.42 16.32 -6.25
N LYS A 192 -7.21 15.66 -7.10
CA LYS A 192 -7.94 16.27 -8.23
C LYS A 192 -9.28 16.87 -7.78
N HIS A 193 -9.48 17.00 -6.47
CA HIS A 193 -10.58 17.73 -5.86
C HIS A 193 -10.01 18.83 -4.97
N GLY A 194 -10.30 20.09 -5.32
CA GLY A 194 -9.61 21.27 -4.79
C GLY A 194 -9.85 21.56 -3.30
N ALA A 195 -9.03 22.52 -2.82
CA ALA A 195 -8.97 23.15 -1.49
C ALA A 195 -8.14 22.40 -0.44
N GLY A 196 -6.82 22.62 -0.50
CA GLY A 196 -5.91 22.40 0.63
C GLY A 196 -4.75 23.39 0.54
N GLU A 197 -4.81 24.44 1.34
CA GLU A 197 -3.73 25.42 1.48
C GLU A 197 -2.39 24.74 1.75
N ALA A 198 -1.37 25.12 0.99
CA ALA A 198 0.01 24.77 1.27
C ALA A 198 0.47 25.48 2.55
N ILE A 199 0.39 24.79 3.70
CA ILE A 199 1.11 25.22 4.89
C ILE A 199 2.60 24.97 4.62
N ARG A 200 3.27 25.99 4.09
CA ARG A 200 4.74 26.05 4.07
C ARG A 200 5.23 26.12 5.52
N ALA A 201 5.97 25.11 5.96
CA ALA A 201 6.76 25.20 7.17
C ALA A 201 7.73 26.40 7.02
N ARG A 202 7.66 27.32 7.99
CA ARG A 202 8.57 28.47 8.09
C ARG A 202 10.00 27.96 8.32
N ASP A 203 10.92 28.52 7.54
CA ASP A 203 12.35 28.25 7.59
C ASP A 203 12.97 28.72 8.93
N PRO A 204 13.69 27.86 9.70
CA PRO A 204 14.34 28.26 10.95
C PRO A 204 15.53 29.23 10.76
N ALA A 205 15.92 29.55 9.53
CA ALA A 205 17.10 30.37 9.24
C ALA A 205 16.92 31.90 9.37
N SER A 206 15.76 32.42 9.81
CA SER A 206 15.53 33.87 9.94
C SER A 206 15.83 34.48 11.32
N MET A 207 16.42 33.74 12.26
CA MET A 207 16.80 34.26 13.60
C MET A 207 18.26 34.70 13.73
N HIS A 208 18.88 35.15 12.64
CA HIS A 208 20.23 35.76 12.68
C HIS A 208 20.33 37.05 11.86
N ASP A 209 19.42 38.01 12.06
CA ASP A 209 19.75 39.43 11.88
C ASP A 209 18.82 40.33 12.72
N ARG A 210 19.07 40.40 14.03
CA ARG A 210 18.59 41.47 14.91
C ARG A 210 19.71 41.98 15.80
N LYS A 211 20.78 42.46 15.17
CA LYS A 211 21.70 43.44 15.78
C LYS A 211 22.16 44.41 14.71
N ARG A 212 21.27 45.28 14.25
CA ARG A 212 21.56 46.55 13.55
C ARG A 212 20.25 47.32 13.43
N ASN A 213 19.99 48.16 14.44
CA ASN A 213 19.16 49.38 14.42
C ASN A 213 18.82 49.73 15.87
N ALA A 214 19.79 50.33 16.57
CA ALA A 214 19.52 51.16 17.74
C ALA A 214 19.14 52.56 17.23
N PRO A 215 18.09 53.21 17.75
CA PRO A 215 17.81 54.60 17.43
C PRO A 215 18.83 55.51 18.13
N THR A 216 19.51 56.34 17.33
CA THR A 216 20.28 57.50 17.80
C THR A 216 19.33 58.50 18.48
N THR A 217 19.53 58.72 19.76
CA THR A 217 18.92 59.82 20.51
C THR A 217 19.82 61.06 20.37
N THR A 218 19.33 62.08 19.69
CA THR A 218 19.86 63.44 19.79
C THR A 218 18.73 64.38 20.15
N SER A 219 18.79 64.86 21.39
CA SER A 219 18.05 66.03 21.89
C SER A 219 18.39 67.28 21.09
N PRO A 220 17.46 68.25 21.02
CA PRO A 220 17.80 69.65 21.15
C PRO A 220 17.16 70.28 22.40
N ASN A 221 17.94 71.18 22.99
CA ASN A 221 17.75 71.94 24.22
C ASN A 221 16.75 73.11 24.08
N THR A 222 16.47 73.73 25.24
CA THR A 222 15.94 75.11 25.52
C THR A 222 14.42 75.29 25.39
N TYR A 223 13.66 75.81 26.35
CA TYR A 223 13.92 76.71 27.50
C TYR A 223 13.38 76.17 28.83
#